data_AF-A0A7Y3L695-F1
#
_entry.id   AF-A0A7Y3L695-F1
#
_cell.length_a   1.000
_cell.length_b   1.000
_cell.length_c   1.000
_cell.angle_alpha   90.00
_cell.angle_beta   90.00
_cell.angle_gamma   90.00
#
_symmetry.space_group_name_H-M   'P 1'
#
loop_
_entity.id
_entity.type
_entity.pdbx_description
1 polymer ?
#
loop_
_entity_poly.entity_id
_entity_poly.type
_entity_poly.pdbx_seq_one_letter_code
_entity_poly.pdbx_strand_id
1 'polypeptide(L)'
;MTRPRSRLSRAGQIVIPAMLIFPTLFLFVYLIYETAKLSREKIRHQFAMDAAAFVEMANYSDFLNRSAYVNGAFPMRIFEEGYADFPADCTGKVANCQKKSYASMLFDNGAFPHLGGQYLDGHAPETSIPPPSWAIEYGYNSDGSPTSIAPQSNRTTMNENPPQSVEPFVLFSLNDANHFWHSKQLADEIYKLWYQVYSLLGSVEDAQFQVLTRLTGGPPAHSFLQKSYWLNTGDSPNDAAQLATTFGNQLGNFNGAVSVLCQQTLMYCGNQHLGGTGLQPYRPECTSPVVQLQTSAGCGGDMSGASGGLFQLVYVKQQMIQNLNTPHGGGNYPGLSLMMNWTYPANNYFNVNWGQQFGSAGPQLHTTISLSGDPKNSPAVWPDPTPLFQVRQFP
;
A
#
# COMPACT_ATOMS: atom_id res chain seq x y z
N MET A 1 -95.94 35.60 -29.62
CA MET A 1 -95.14 34.57 -30.32
C MET A 1 -93.69 34.68 -29.86
N THR A 2 -93.29 33.88 -28.88
CA THR A 2 -91.95 33.85 -28.28
C THR A 2 -91.33 32.48 -28.59
N ARG A 3 -90.27 32.46 -29.42
CA ARG A 3 -89.50 31.25 -29.76
C ARG A 3 -88.64 30.81 -28.55
N PRO A 4 -88.51 29.51 -28.26
CA PRO A 4 -87.66 29.03 -27.19
C PRO A 4 -86.18 29.08 -27.60
N ARG A 5 -85.34 29.68 -26.76
CA ARG A 5 -83.87 29.54 -26.83
C ARG A 5 -83.50 28.15 -26.33
N SER A 6 -82.93 27.32 -27.20
CA SER A 6 -82.31 26.05 -26.79
C SER A 6 -81.15 26.35 -25.83
N ARG A 7 -81.25 25.87 -24.60
CA ARG A 7 -80.11 25.84 -23.67
C ARG A 7 -79.15 24.77 -24.18
N LEU A 8 -78.10 25.18 -24.88
CA LEU A 8 -76.93 24.34 -25.12
C LEU A 8 -76.44 23.82 -23.76
N SER A 9 -76.45 22.49 -23.61
CA SER A 9 -76.09 21.78 -22.39
C SER A 9 -74.66 22.12 -21.94
N ARG A 10 -74.54 22.74 -20.76
CA ARG A 10 -73.25 23.04 -20.09
C ARG A 10 -72.44 21.78 -19.73
N ALA A 11 -73.06 20.59 -19.77
CA ALA A 11 -72.36 19.33 -19.49
C ALA A 11 -71.26 19.04 -20.52
N GLY A 12 -71.48 19.37 -21.80
CA GLY A 12 -70.47 19.18 -22.86
C GLY A 12 -69.23 20.07 -22.70
N GLN A 13 -69.37 21.24 -22.08
CA GLN A 13 -68.25 22.17 -21.84
C GLN A 13 -67.29 21.72 -20.74
N ILE A 14 -67.72 20.84 -19.83
CA ILE A 14 -66.87 20.26 -18.78
C ILE A 14 -66.32 18.91 -19.23
N VAL A 15 -67.13 18.11 -19.90
CA VAL A 15 -66.76 16.75 -20.33
C VAL A 15 -65.70 16.75 -21.42
N ILE A 16 -65.74 17.67 -22.40
CA ILE A 16 -64.79 17.70 -23.51
C ILE A 16 -63.36 18.08 -23.04
N PRO A 17 -63.15 19.14 -22.23
CA PRO A 17 -61.83 19.41 -21.66
C PRO A 17 -61.37 18.32 -20.71
N ALA A 18 -62.27 17.76 -19.88
CA ALA A 18 -61.92 16.67 -18.97
C ALA A 18 -61.46 15.40 -19.72
N MET A 19 -62.09 15.05 -20.84
CA MET A 19 -61.66 13.92 -21.68
C MET A 19 -60.28 14.11 -22.31
N LEU A 20 -59.78 15.34 -22.45
CA LEU A 20 -58.43 15.61 -22.94
C LEU A 20 -57.42 15.79 -21.79
N ILE A 21 -57.81 16.49 -20.73
CA ILE A 21 -56.94 16.81 -19.59
C ILE A 21 -56.63 15.57 -18.76
N PHE A 22 -57.60 14.69 -18.48
CA PHE A 22 -57.32 13.50 -17.65
C PHE A 22 -56.34 12.52 -18.31
N PRO A 23 -56.51 12.11 -19.58
CA PRO A 23 -55.55 11.23 -20.24
C PRO A 23 -54.17 11.87 -20.41
N THR A 24 -54.10 13.16 -20.73
CA THR A 24 -52.81 13.87 -20.85
C THR A 24 -52.09 14.00 -19.52
N LEU A 25 -52.82 14.28 -18.43
CA LEU A 25 -52.27 14.28 -17.08
C LEU A 25 -51.75 12.89 -16.68
N PHE A 26 -52.51 11.83 -16.98
CA PHE A 26 -52.08 10.45 -16.72
C PHE A 26 -50.81 10.10 -17.51
N LEU A 27 -50.76 10.44 -18.80
CA LEU A 27 -49.56 10.29 -19.65
C LEU A 27 -48.35 11.00 -19.04
N PHE A 28 -48.53 12.24 -18.57
CA PHE A 28 -47.47 13.03 -17.95
C PHE A 28 -46.97 12.39 -16.64
N VAL A 29 -47.88 11.92 -15.78
CA VAL A 29 -47.53 11.21 -14.55
C VAL A 29 -46.76 9.92 -14.86
N TYR A 30 -47.22 9.13 -15.84
CA TYR A 30 -46.51 7.92 -16.26
C TYR A 30 -45.12 8.23 -16.85
N LEU A 31 -44.97 9.35 -17.57
CA LEU A 31 -43.68 9.79 -18.09
C LEU A 31 -42.70 10.20 -16.98
N ILE A 32 -43.17 10.91 -15.96
CA ILE A 32 -42.38 11.22 -14.76
C ILE A 32 -42.00 9.93 -14.03
N TYR A 33 -42.94 9.00 -13.87
CA TYR A 33 -42.68 7.74 -13.19
C TYR A 33 -41.61 6.89 -13.91
N GLU A 34 -41.73 6.72 -15.23
CA GLU A 34 -40.78 5.94 -16.02
C GLU A 34 -39.39 6.59 -16.06
N THR A 35 -39.32 7.92 -16.17
CA THR A 35 -38.04 8.65 -16.11
C THR A 35 -37.40 8.57 -14.73
N ALA A 36 -38.19 8.70 -13.65
CA ALA A 36 -37.71 8.54 -12.29
C ALA A 36 -37.21 7.11 -12.02
N LYS A 37 -37.90 6.09 -12.55
CA LYS A 37 -37.48 4.69 -12.46
C LYS A 37 -36.14 4.48 -13.15
N LEU A 38 -35.98 4.94 -14.40
CA LEU A 38 -34.72 4.82 -15.14
C LEU A 38 -33.57 5.59 -14.46
N SER A 39 -33.85 6.78 -13.94
CA SER A 39 -32.89 7.59 -13.19
C SER A 39 -32.44 6.89 -11.91
N ARG A 40 -33.38 6.31 -11.15
CA ARG A 40 -33.07 5.56 -9.93
C ARG A 40 -32.18 4.34 -10.22
N GLU A 41 -32.48 3.61 -11.30
CA GLU A 41 -31.66 2.47 -11.71
C GLU A 41 -30.25 2.92 -12.09
N LYS A 42 -30.10 3.96 -12.94
CA LYS A 42 -28.78 4.50 -13.28
C LYS A 42 -27.99 4.91 -12.03
N ILE A 43 -28.61 5.61 -11.08
CA ILE A 43 -27.98 6.02 -9.82
C ILE A 43 -27.53 4.79 -9.01
N ARG A 44 -28.35 3.74 -8.95
CA ARG A 44 -28.01 2.48 -8.27
C ARG A 44 -26.77 1.84 -8.87
N HIS A 45 -26.71 1.71 -10.20
CA HIS A 45 -25.54 1.10 -10.85
C HIS A 45 -24.29 1.99 -10.75
N GLN A 46 -24.43 3.31 -10.84
CA GLN A 46 -23.32 4.25 -10.62
C GLN A 46 -22.77 4.09 -9.20
N PHE A 47 -23.63 4.12 -8.19
CA PHE A 47 -23.23 3.92 -6.79
C PHE A 47 -22.58 2.54 -6.56
N ALA A 48 -23.10 1.49 -7.20
CA ALA A 48 -22.52 0.15 -7.12
C ALA A 48 -21.11 0.09 -7.72
N MET A 49 -20.91 0.72 -8.89
CA MET A 49 -19.61 0.83 -9.55
C MET A 49 -18.64 1.65 -8.69
N ASP A 50 -19.11 2.77 -8.14
CA ASP A 50 -18.30 3.63 -7.29
C ASP A 50 -17.82 2.90 -6.04
N ALA A 51 -18.73 2.21 -5.34
CA ALA A 51 -18.41 1.42 -4.16
C ALA A 51 -17.49 0.24 -4.48
N ALA A 52 -17.74 -0.47 -5.58
CA ALA A 52 -16.92 -1.61 -5.99
C ALA A 52 -15.48 -1.20 -6.32
N ALA A 53 -15.31 -0.11 -7.08
CA ALA A 53 -14.00 0.45 -7.37
C ALA A 53 -13.30 0.90 -6.08
N PHE A 54 -13.99 1.64 -5.21
CA PHE A 54 -13.45 2.14 -3.95
C PHE A 54 -12.90 1.01 -3.08
N VAL A 55 -13.69 -0.05 -2.87
CA VAL A 55 -13.27 -1.14 -2.00
C VAL A 55 -12.13 -1.96 -2.61
N GLU A 56 -12.11 -2.15 -3.94
CA GLU A 56 -10.99 -2.81 -4.61
C GLU A 56 -9.69 -2.02 -4.43
N MET A 57 -9.72 -0.70 -4.66
CA MET A 57 -8.55 0.16 -4.45
C MET A 57 -8.12 0.23 -2.98
N ALA A 58 -9.07 0.14 -2.04
CA ALA A 58 -8.78 0.13 -0.61
C ALA A 58 -7.92 -1.08 -0.22
N ASN A 59 -8.07 -2.24 -0.87
CA ASN A 59 -7.20 -3.40 -0.62
C ASN A 59 -5.74 -3.12 -1.01
N TYR A 60 -5.50 -2.43 -2.14
CA TYR A 60 -4.16 -2.01 -2.53
C TYR A 60 -3.59 -0.96 -1.58
N SER A 61 -4.41 0.01 -1.19
CA SER A 61 -4.03 1.04 -0.23
C SER A 61 -3.63 0.45 1.13
N ASP A 62 -4.41 -0.51 1.64
CA ASP A 62 -4.15 -1.20 2.90
C ASP A 62 -2.87 -2.03 2.82
N PHE A 63 -2.67 -2.78 1.74
CA PHE A 63 -1.42 -3.50 1.48
C PHE A 63 -0.21 -2.54 1.51
N LEU A 64 -0.23 -1.48 0.71
CA LEU A 64 0.89 -0.53 0.61
C LEU A 64 1.20 0.16 1.96
N ASN A 65 0.17 0.57 2.71
CA ASN A 65 0.35 1.17 4.03
C ASN A 65 0.91 0.18 5.06
N ARG A 66 0.50 -1.10 5.00
CA ARG A 66 1.03 -2.15 5.89
C ARG A 66 2.47 -2.51 5.54
N SER A 67 2.79 -2.68 4.27
CA SER A 67 4.16 -2.94 3.82
C SER A 67 5.09 -1.79 4.23
N ALA A 68 4.64 -0.54 4.07
CA ALA A 68 5.38 0.63 4.53
C ALA A 68 5.66 0.56 6.05
N TYR A 69 4.65 0.25 6.86
CA TYR A 69 4.82 0.09 8.30
C TYR A 69 5.78 -1.04 8.69
N VAL A 70 5.71 -2.19 8.00
CA VAL A 70 6.59 -3.35 8.18
C VAL A 70 8.05 -3.01 7.84
N ASN A 71 8.29 -2.24 6.78
CA ASN A 71 9.64 -1.89 6.34
C ASN A 71 10.34 -0.88 7.25
N GLY A 72 9.60 0.10 7.79
CA GLY A 72 10.17 1.28 8.45
C GLY A 72 9.85 1.37 9.93
N ALA A 73 8.63 1.80 10.24
CA ALA A 73 8.23 2.19 11.59
C ALA A 73 8.34 1.06 12.62
N PHE A 74 8.02 -0.18 12.23
CA PHE A 74 8.04 -1.32 13.14
C PHE A 74 9.46 -1.71 13.58
N PRO A 75 10.42 -2.00 12.67
CA PRO A 75 11.79 -2.30 13.07
C PRO A 75 12.44 -1.13 13.80
N MET A 76 12.22 0.12 13.35
CA MET A 76 12.69 1.33 14.04
C MET A 76 12.31 1.33 15.52
N ARG A 77 11.00 1.21 15.83
CA ARG A 77 10.52 1.24 17.21
C ARG A 77 11.08 0.11 18.06
N ILE A 78 11.16 -1.11 17.54
CA ILE A 78 11.66 -2.26 18.31
C ILE A 78 13.13 -2.05 18.73
N PHE A 79 13.98 -1.64 17.79
CA PHE A 79 15.41 -1.51 18.08
C PHE A 79 15.73 -0.22 18.83
N GLU A 80 15.00 0.87 18.55
CA GLU A 80 15.12 2.12 19.29
C GLU A 80 14.65 1.94 20.74
N GLU A 81 13.43 1.48 20.98
CA GLU A 81 12.92 1.28 22.34
C GLU A 81 13.69 0.19 23.10
N GLY A 82 14.15 -0.85 22.41
CA GLY A 82 14.87 -1.96 23.03
C GLY A 82 16.31 -1.64 23.43
N TYR A 83 16.99 -0.77 22.67
CA TYR A 83 18.45 -0.60 22.79
C TYR A 83 18.96 0.85 22.81
N ALA A 84 18.11 1.88 22.71
CA ALA A 84 18.55 3.27 22.80
C ALA A 84 19.18 3.60 24.16
N ASP A 85 18.60 3.07 25.23
CA ASP A 85 19.06 3.29 26.61
C ASP A 85 20.15 2.30 27.07
N PHE A 86 20.64 1.46 26.15
CA PHE A 86 21.69 0.48 26.44
C PHE A 86 23.02 0.96 25.84
N PRO A 87 23.85 1.73 26.58
CA PRO A 87 25.12 2.19 26.07
C PRO A 87 26.17 1.08 26.11
N ALA A 88 26.97 0.98 25.06
CA ALA A 88 28.23 0.25 25.09
C ALA A 88 29.33 1.17 25.65
N ASP A 89 30.12 0.65 26.58
CA ASP A 89 31.23 1.39 27.15
C ASP A 89 32.41 1.43 26.18
N CYS A 90 33.15 2.54 26.18
CA CYS A 90 34.35 2.64 25.36
C CYS A 90 35.46 1.74 25.88
N THR A 91 36.16 1.06 24.97
CA THR A 91 37.41 0.41 25.35
C THR A 91 38.44 1.50 25.65
N GLY A 92 39.13 1.43 26.79
CA GLY A 92 40.09 2.45 27.26
C GLY A 92 41.33 2.66 26.38
N LYS A 93 41.32 2.13 25.15
CA LYS A 93 42.38 2.25 24.14
C LYS A 93 42.16 3.41 23.17
N VAL A 94 40.97 4.02 23.13
CA VAL A 94 40.62 5.10 22.20
C VAL A 94 40.52 6.43 22.96
N ALA A 95 41.38 7.39 22.61
CA ALA A 95 41.30 8.75 23.16
C ALA A 95 40.00 9.43 22.68
N ASN A 96 39.25 10.06 23.60
CA ASN A 96 37.98 10.76 23.33
C ASN A 96 36.84 9.90 22.76
N CYS A 97 36.70 8.64 23.18
CA CYS A 97 35.56 7.83 22.79
C CYS A 97 34.29 8.26 23.55
N GLN A 98 33.28 8.71 22.80
CA GLN A 98 31.94 8.97 23.32
C GLN A 98 31.16 7.65 23.43
N LYS A 99 30.40 7.46 24.51
CA LYS A 99 29.54 6.28 24.65
C LYS A 99 28.50 6.28 23.53
N LYS A 100 28.23 5.09 22.99
CA LYS A 100 27.28 4.89 21.89
C LYS A 100 26.29 3.80 22.28
N SER A 101 25.02 3.97 21.95
CA SER A 101 24.00 2.95 22.22
C SER A 101 24.10 1.77 21.26
N TYR A 102 23.64 0.59 21.67
CA TYR A 102 23.54 -0.55 20.76
C TYR A 102 22.60 -0.27 19.59
N ALA A 103 21.50 0.47 19.82
CA ALA A 103 20.62 0.92 18.74
C ALA A 103 21.37 1.78 17.70
N SER A 104 22.21 2.71 18.15
CA SER A 104 23.05 3.55 17.29
C SER A 104 24.07 2.71 16.49
N MET A 105 24.66 1.67 17.08
CA MET A 105 25.54 0.74 16.36
C MET A 105 24.80 -0.09 15.31
N LEU A 106 23.63 -0.63 15.68
CA LEU A 106 22.78 -1.40 14.79
C LEU A 106 22.29 -0.57 13.61
N PHE A 107 21.83 0.65 13.87
CA PHE A 107 21.48 1.63 12.84
C PHE A 107 22.67 1.94 11.93
N ASP A 108 23.86 2.13 12.51
CA ASP A 108 25.07 2.41 11.75
C ASP A 108 25.53 1.28 10.83
N ASN A 109 25.18 0.06 11.18
CA ASN A 109 25.43 -1.11 10.34
C ASN A 109 24.25 -1.42 9.39
N GLY A 110 23.20 -0.60 9.38
CA GLY A 110 22.03 -0.76 8.50
C GLY A 110 21.07 -1.86 8.95
N ALA A 111 21.00 -2.16 10.25
CA ALA A 111 20.13 -3.22 10.79
C ALA A 111 18.66 -2.81 10.88
N PHE A 112 18.37 -1.52 10.86
CA PHE A 112 17.03 -0.95 10.77
C PHE A 112 17.12 0.51 10.27
N PRO A 113 16.05 1.05 9.68
CA PRO A 113 15.99 2.44 9.25
C PRO A 113 15.51 3.37 10.38
N HIS A 114 15.83 4.66 10.30
CA HIS A 114 15.45 5.66 11.32
C HIS A 114 15.06 6.98 10.67
N LEU A 115 14.48 7.86 11.47
CA LEU A 115 13.98 9.17 11.07
C LEU A 115 15.06 10.01 10.36
N GLY A 116 14.78 10.42 9.12
CA GLY A 116 15.66 11.24 8.29
C GLY A 116 16.99 10.58 7.91
N GLY A 117 17.12 9.26 8.09
CA GLY A 117 18.39 8.56 7.91
C GLY A 117 19.48 9.06 8.88
N GLN A 118 19.10 9.57 10.04
CA GLN A 118 20.02 10.05 11.08
C GLN A 118 19.62 9.49 12.44
N TYR A 119 20.60 9.03 13.21
CA TYR A 119 20.38 8.58 14.58
C TYR A 119 21.07 9.54 15.53
N LEU A 120 20.31 10.18 16.41
CA LEU A 120 20.86 11.03 17.47
C LEU A 120 21.12 10.16 18.70
N ASP A 121 22.34 10.19 19.21
CA ASP A 121 22.68 9.47 20.44
C ASP A 121 21.92 10.10 21.63
N GLY A 122 20.88 9.38 22.08
CA GLY A 122 20.00 9.77 23.18
C GLY A 122 18.54 9.52 22.82
N HIS A 123 17.75 9.01 23.76
CA HIS A 123 16.32 8.79 23.54
C HIS A 123 15.62 10.15 23.42
N ALA A 124 15.29 10.56 22.20
CA ALA A 124 14.32 11.63 21.98
C ALA A 124 12.94 11.02 22.20
N PRO A 125 12.16 11.45 23.21
CA PRO A 125 10.80 10.93 23.38
C PRO A 125 10.01 11.18 22.10
N GLU A 126 9.23 10.19 21.68
CA GLU A 126 8.44 10.15 20.43
C GLU A 126 7.60 11.45 20.21
N THR A 127 7.26 12.14 21.31
CA THR A 127 6.55 13.42 21.35
C THR A 127 7.33 14.65 20.87
N SER A 128 8.66 14.53 20.66
CA SER A 128 9.52 15.64 20.23
C SER A 128 9.87 15.60 18.75
N ILE A 129 9.40 14.57 18.02
CA ILE A 129 9.56 14.46 16.57
C ILE A 129 8.63 15.49 15.90
N PRO A 130 9.16 16.52 15.21
CA PRO A 130 8.33 17.54 14.59
C PRO A 130 7.46 16.91 13.47
N PRO A 131 6.16 17.21 13.40
CA PRO A 131 5.38 16.90 12.21
C PRO A 131 5.74 17.88 11.08
N PRO A 132 5.93 17.45 9.82
CA PRO A 132 5.64 16.13 9.26
C PRO A 132 6.90 15.48 8.64
N SER A 133 7.48 14.45 9.24
CA SER A 133 8.39 13.61 8.44
C SER A 133 8.48 12.23 9.04
N TRP A 134 7.61 11.32 8.62
CA TRP A 134 7.85 9.89 8.73
C TRP A 134 8.84 9.43 7.64
N ALA A 135 9.85 10.25 7.34
CA ALA A 135 10.89 9.97 6.35
C ALA A 135 11.88 8.97 6.96
N ILE A 136 11.46 7.72 7.11
CA ILE A 136 12.26 6.66 7.73
C ILE A 136 13.15 6.04 6.66
N GLU A 137 14.46 6.19 6.80
CA GLU A 137 15.44 5.77 5.81
C GLU A 137 16.61 5.06 6.50
N TYR A 138 17.32 4.18 5.77
CA TYR A 138 18.61 3.69 6.27
C TYR A 138 19.63 4.84 6.27
N GLY A 139 20.60 4.79 7.18
CA GLY A 139 21.42 5.97 7.47
C GLY A 139 22.33 6.47 6.34
N TYR A 140 22.61 7.76 6.36
CA TYR A 140 23.62 8.43 5.52
C TYR A 140 24.73 9.04 6.40
N ASN A 141 25.81 9.54 5.81
CA ASN A 141 26.72 10.50 6.44
C ASN A 141 26.01 11.83 6.66
N SER A 142 26.56 12.60 7.60
CA SER A 142 26.22 14.00 7.86
C SER A 142 26.39 14.97 6.67
N ASP A 143 27.06 14.57 5.59
CA ASP A 143 27.20 15.34 4.34
C ASP A 143 26.33 14.79 3.19
N GLY A 144 25.46 13.81 3.47
CA GLY A 144 24.65 13.09 2.48
C GLY A 144 25.41 11.98 1.74
N SER A 145 26.68 11.72 2.05
CA SER A 145 27.46 10.62 1.48
C SER A 145 27.36 9.33 2.34
N PRO A 146 27.95 8.17 2.00
CA PRO A 146 27.85 6.95 2.83
C PRO A 146 28.92 6.87 3.95
N THR A 147 28.55 6.64 5.22
CA THR A 147 29.50 6.55 6.36
C THR A 147 30.59 5.52 6.20
N SER A 148 31.85 5.93 6.38
CA SER A 148 33.07 5.17 6.12
C SER A 148 33.52 4.24 7.26
N ILE A 149 32.71 4.10 8.33
CA ILE A 149 33.15 3.42 9.56
C ILE A 149 32.67 1.95 9.63
N ALA A 150 31.65 1.58 8.84
CA ALA A 150 31.23 0.21 8.58
C ALA A 150 31.38 -0.10 7.08
N PRO A 151 31.56 -1.37 6.65
CA PRO A 151 31.65 -1.70 5.22
C PRO A 151 30.45 -1.11 4.48
N GLN A 152 30.79 -0.25 3.53
CA GLN A 152 30.08 0.95 3.10
C GLN A 152 28.79 0.72 2.32
N SER A 153 28.25 -0.49 2.32
CA SER A 153 27.36 -0.92 1.25
C SER A 153 25.89 -1.06 1.66
N ASN A 154 25.52 -1.53 2.86
CA ASN A 154 24.10 -1.76 3.18
C ASN A 154 23.28 -0.48 3.38
N ARG A 155 23.86 0.58 3.97
CA ARG A 155 23.07 1.75 4.38
C ARG A 155 22.51 2.53 3.20
N THR A 156 23.25 2.65 2.11
CA THR A 156 22.83 3.43 0.93
C THR A 156 22.13 2.58 -0.10
N THR A 157 22.57 1.33 -0.31
CA THR A 157 21.95 0.46 -1.32
C THR A 157 20.54 0.06 -0.93
N MET A 158 20.23 0.00 0.37
CA MET A 158 18.89 -0.24 0.85
C MET A 158 17.94 0.91 0.52
N ASN A 159 18.42 2.15 0.34
CA ASN A 159 17.56 3.29 -0.03
C ASN A 159 17.46 3.49 -1.56
N GLU A 160 18.15 2.69 -2.36
CA GLU A 160 18.05 2.75 -3.83
C GLU A 160 16.71 2.20 -4.34
N ASN A 161 16.40 2.48 -5.61
CA ASN A 161 15.23 1.95 -6.31
C ASN A 161 15.66 1.23 -7.60
N PRO A 162 15.69 -0.12 -7.63
CA PRO A 162 15.30 -1.04 -6.55
C PRO A 162 16.35 -1.10 -5.41
N PRO A 163 15.93 -1.41 -4.18
CA PRO A 163 16.84 -1.57 -3.05
C PRO A 163 17.70 -2.83 -3.22
N GLN A 164 18.94 -2.79 -2.73
CA GLN A 164 19.88 -3.91 -2.80
C GLN A 164 20.44 -4.24 -1.41
N SER A 165 20.62 -5.54 -1.15
CA SER A 165 21.28 -6.05 0.06
C SER A 165 22.73 -6.45 -0.23
N VAL A 166 23.57 -6.33 0.79
CA VAL A 166 24.98 -6.73 0.75
C VAL A 166 25.15 -7.98 1.58
N GLU A 167 25.81 -8.96 1.00
CA GLU A 167 26.14 -10.23 1.64
C GLU A 167 27.63 -10.29 2.01
N PRO A 168 27.99 -10.65 3.26
CA PRO A 168 27.13 -10.90 4.41
C PRO A 168 26.62 -9.61 5.06
N PHE A 169 25.41 -9.68 5.64
CA PHE A 169 24.92 -8.62 6.52
C PHE A 169 25.79 -8.52 7.76
N VAL A 170 26.29 -7.35 8.08
CA VAL A 170 27.11 -7.15 9.28
C VAL A 170 26.23 -6.52 10.35
N LEU A 171 25.92 -7.24 11.42
CA LEU A 171 25.10 -6.70 12.53
C LEU A 171 25.95 -5.85 13.49
N PHE A 172 27.13 -6.36 13.84
CA PHE A 172 28.18 -5.67 14.58
C PHE A 172 29.49 -5.85 13.85
N SER A 173 30.14 -4.74 13.50
CA SER A 173 31.38 -4.77 12.75
C SER A 173 32.57 -5.10 13.66
N LEU A 174 33.68 -5.55 13.06
CA LEU A 174 34.94 -5.70 13.80
C LEU A 174 35.41 -4.36 14.36
N ASN A 175 35.09 -3.26 13.67
CA ASN A 175 35.40 -1.92 14.12
C ASN A 175 34.65 -1.57 15.41
N ASP A 176 33.36 -1.93 15.50
CA ASP A 176 32.56 -1.75 16.72
C ASP A 176 33.20 -2.52 17.88
N ALA A 177 33.62 -3.77 17.67
CA ALA A 177 34.21 -4.61 18.71
C ALA A 177 35.61 -4.15 19.15
N ASN A 178 36.30 -3.35 18.32
CA ASN A 178 37.57 -2.73 18.66
C ASN A 178 37.40 -1.43 19.45
N HIS A 179 36.36 -0.64 19.15
CA HIS A 179 36.14 0.67 19.76
C HIS A 179 35.30 0.58 21.03
N PHE A 180 34.26 -0.24 21.00
CA PHE A 180 33.27 -0.38 22.07
C PHE A 180 33.31 -1.76 22.68
N TRP A 181 33.24 -1.78 24.01
CA TRP A 181 33.13 -2.98 24.79
C TRP A 181 31.73 -3.56 24.65
N HIS A 182 31.63 -4.68 23.94
CA HIS A 182 30.42 -5.49 23.91
C HIS A 182 30.77 -6.98 23.85
N SER A 183 30.17 -7.76 24.75
CA SER A 183 30.47 -9.19 24.80
C SER A 183 29.94 -9.91 23.56
N LYS A 184 30.66 -10.94 23.10
CA LYS A 184 30.19 -11.82 22.01
C LYS A 184 28.87 -12.52 22.36
N GLN A 185 28.62 -12.80 23.65
CA GLN A 185 27.35 -13.37 24.11
C GLN A 185 26.19 -12.39 23.90
N LEU A 186 26.38 -11.12 24.24
CA LEU A 186 25.37 -10.09 24.01
C LEU A 186 25.11 -9.89 22.50
N ALA A 187 26.17 -9.90 21.68
CA ALA A 187 26.00 -9.85 20.22
C ALA A 187 25.15 -11.02 19.69
N ASP A 188 25.32 -12.23 20.23
CA ASP A 188 24.50 -13.40 19.91
C ASP A 188 23.03 -13.24 20.37
N GLU A 189 22.79 -12.66 21.55
CA GLU A 189 21.44 -12.35 22.04
C GLU A 189 20.72 -11.32 21.15
N ILE A 190 21.41 -10.25 20.76
CA ILE A 190 20.87 -9.23 19.85
C ILE A 190 20.62 -9.82 18.46
N TYR A 191 21.53 -10.67 17.95
CA TYR A 191 21.33 -11.40 16.70
C TYR A 191 20.05 -12.24 16.73
N LYS A 192 19.82 -13.00 17.81
CA LYS A 192 18.61 -13.83 17.96
C LYS A 192 17.35 -12.98 17.92
N LEU A 193 17.34 -11.84 18.59
CA LEU A 193 16.21 -10.92 18.55
C LEU A 193 16.02 -10.34 17.14
N TRP A 194 17.10 -9.87 16.51
CA TRP A 194 17.05 -9.34 15.15
C TRP A 194 16.47 -10.36 14.16
N TYR A 195 16.95 -11.60 14.24
CA TYR A 195 16.43 -12.71 13.45
C TYR A 195 14.94 -12.96 13.71
N GLN A 196 14.51 -13.00 14.97
CA GLN A 196 13.10 -13.21 15.34
C GLN A 196 12.18 -12.10 14.81
N VAL A 197 12.60 -10.84 14.93
CA VAL A 197 11.83 -9.68 14.47
C VAL A 197 11.63 -9.75 12.97
N TYR A 198 12.71 -9.88 12.21
CA TYR A 198 12.63 -9.92 10.74
C TYR A 198 11.94 -11.18 10.22
N SER A 199 12.06 -12.32 10.92
CA SER A 199 11.30 -13.54 10.60
C SER A 199 9.80 -13.33 10.79
N LEU A 200 9.39 -12.67 11.88
CA LEU A 200 8.00 -12.31 12.14
C LEU A 200 7.47 -11.32 11.08
N LEU A 201 8.24 -10.28 10.76
CA LEU A 201 7.89 -9.29 9.75
C LEU A 201 7.67 -9.95 8.38
N GLY A 202 8.57 -10.86 7.97
CA GLY A 202 8.40 -11.63 6.74
C GLY A 202 7.15 -12.50 6.74
N SER A 203 6.78 -13.09 7.89
CA SER A 203 5.52 -13.83 8.02
C SER A 203 4.28 -12.96 7.94
N VAL A 204 4.32 -11.76 8.51
CA VAL A 204 3.21 -10.80 8.42
C VAL A 204 3.02 -10.39 6.96
N GLU A 205 4.10 -10.03 6.28
CA GLU A 205 4.07 -9.53 4.91
C GLU A 205 3.66 -10.60 3.89
N ASP A 206 4.17 -11.83 4.04
CA ASP A 206 3.74 -12.98 3.23
C ASP A 206 2.23 -13.23 3.37
N ALA A 207 1.70 -13.17 4.59
CA ALA A 207 0.27 -13.31 4.81
C ALA A 207 -0.53 -12.17 4.16
N GLN A 208 -0.06 -10.92 4.24
CA GLN A 208 -0.72 -9.79 3.56
C GLN A 208 -0.75 -9.98 2.04
N PHE A 209 0.38 -10.39 1.45
CA PHE A 209 0.50 -10.58 0.02
C PHE A 209 -0.33 -11.77 -0.49
N GLN A 210 -0.42 -12.86 0.28
CA GLN A 210 -1.30 -13.97 -0.05
C GLN A 210 -2.77 -13.55 -0.03
N VAL A 211 -3.18 -12.73 0.94
CA VAL A 211 -4.54 -12.16 0.98
C VAL A 211 -4.79 -11.28 -0.25
N LEU A 212 -3.86 -10.37 -0.57
CA LEU A 212 -3.97 -9.51 -1.75
C LEU A 212 -4.08 -10.33 -3.03
N THR A 213 -3.19 -11.32 -3.22
CA THR A 213 -3.15 -12.19 -4.40
C THR A 213 -4.43 -13.00 -4.54
N ARG A 214 -4.98 -13.48 -3.43
CA ARG A 214 -6.24 -14.22 -3.43
C ARG A 214 -7.43 -13.33 -3.81
N LEU A 215 -7.45 -12.08 -3.38
CA LEU A 215 -8.53 -11.13 -3.67
C LEU A 215 -8.46 -10.61 -5.12
N THR A 216 -7.24 -10.37 -5.61
CA THR A 216 -6.99 -9.66 -6.89
C THR A 216 -6.69 -10.62 -8.04
N GLY A 217 -5.92 -11.69 -7.82
CA GLY A 217 -5.36 -12.55 -8.86
C GLY A 217 -6.04 -13.91 -9.08
N GLY A 218 -6.93 -14.36 -8.19
CA GLY A 218 -7.67 -15.61 -8.38
C GLY A 218 -8.73 -15.49 -9.48
N PRO A 219 -9.04 -16.55 -10.27
CA PRO A 219 -10.14 -16.52 -11.22
C PRO A 219 -11.50 -16.64 -10.48
N PRO A 220 -12.48 -15.73 -10.70
CA PRO A 220 -12.40 -14.56 -11.58
C PRO A 220 -11.59 -13.40 -10.95
N ALA A 221 -10.68 -12.79 -11.72
CA ALA A 221 -9.80 -11.71 -11.26
C ALA A 221 -10.61 -10.53 -10.71
N HIS A 222 -10.09 -9.87 -9.66
CA HIS A 222 -10.80 -8.84 -8.92
C HIS A 222 -12.19 -9.32 -8.44
N SER A 223 -12.23 -10.51 -7.83
CA SER A 223 -13.48 -11.14 -7.39
C SER A 223 -14.24 -10.27 -6.37
N PHE A 224 -13.53 -9.44 -5.60
CA PHE A 224 -14.14 -8.56 -4.61
C PHE A 224 -14.85 -7.38 -5.25
N LEU A 225 -14.24 -6.73 -6.25
CA LEU A 225 -14.90 -5.76 -7.13
C LEU A 225 -16.18 -6.33 -7.75
N GLN A 226 -16.11 -7.51 -8.35
CA GLN A 226 -17.28 -8.12 -9.00
C GLN A 226 -18.42 -8.41 -8.00
N LYS A 227 -18.09 -8.96 -6.83
CA LYS A 227 -19.07 -9.23 -5.77
C LYS A 227 -19.65 -7.94 -5.18
N SER A 228 -18.84 -6.91 -5.00
CA SER A 228 -19.29 -5.62 -4.45
C SER A 228 -20.28 -4.94 -5.39
N TYR A 229 -20.04 -5.00 -6.71
CA TYR A 229 -21.01 -4.51 -7.68
C TYR A 229 -22.30 -5.33 -7.65
N TRP A 230 -22.18 -6.65 -7.72
CA TRP A 230 -23.31 -7.59 -7.70
C TRP A 230 -24.22 -7.39 -6.48
N LEU A 231 -23.65 -7.24 -5.28
CA LEU A 231 -24.42 -7.06 -4.04
C LEU A 231 -25.26 -5.77 -4.04
N ASN A 232 -24.85 -4.75 -4.80
CA ASN A 232 -25.53 -3.46 -4.86
C ASN A 232 -26.56 -3.37 -6.01
N THR A 233 -26.44 -4.17 -7.06
CA THR A 233 -27.37 -4.11 -8.21
C THR A 233 -28.28 -5.32 -8.33
N GLY A 234 -27.85 -6.49 -7.84
CA GLY A 234 -28.55 -7.77 -8.04
C GLY A 234 -28.45 -8.33 -9.46
N ASP A 235 -27.59 -7.76 -10.31
CA ASP A 235 -27.39 -8.20 -11.70
C ASP A 235 -26.62 -9.52 -11.78
N SER A 236 -26.16 -9.94 -12.96
CA SER A 236 -25.22 -11.06 -13.05
C SER A 236 -23.82 -10.59 -12.61
N PRO A 237 -23.06 -11.40 -11.84
CA PRO A 237 -21.65 -11.12 -11.57
C PRO A 237 -20.82 -10.93 -12.85
N ASN A 238 -21.23 -11.55 -13.95
CA ASN A 238 -20.57 -11.40 -15.25
C ASN A 238 -20.69 -9.98 -15.82
N ASP A 239 -21.70 -9.21 -15.41
CA ASP A 239 -21.86 -7.82 -15.87
C ASP A 239 -20.74 -6.93 -15.29
N ALA A 240 -20.23 -7.27 -14.10
CA ALA A 240 -19.06 -6.63 -13.50
C ALA A 240 -17.72 -7.17 -14.01
N ALA A 241 -17.71 -8.26 -14.81
CA ALA A 241 -16.47 -8.81 -15.34
C ALA A 241 -15.78 -7.84 -16.31
N GLN A 242 -16.56 -7.03 -17.04
CA GLN A 242 -16.01 -5.94 -17.87
C GLN A 242 -15.31 -4.89 -17.01
N LEU A 243 -15.92 -4.48 -15.88
CA LEU A 243 -15.34 -3.54 -14.95
C LEU A 243 -14.04 -4.08 -14.34
N ALA A 244 -14.04 -5.34 -13.89
CA ALA A 244 -12.85 -6.03 -13.38
C ALA A 244 -11.73 -6.12 -14.42
N THR A 245 -12.08 -6.41 -15.68
CA THR A 245 -11.12 -6.49 -16.79
C THR A 245 -10.52 -5.12 -17.10
N THR A 246 -11.34 -4.07 -17.15
CA THR A 246 -10.86 -2.69 -17.35
C THR A 246 -9.95 -2.26 -16.20
N PHE A 247 -10.32 -2.58 -14.96
CA PHE A 247 -9.50 -2.31 -13.77
C PHE A 247 -8.13 -3.00 -13.88
N GLY A 248 -8.13 -4.33 -14.09
CA GLY A 248 -6.89 -5.11 -14.19
C GLY A 248 -6.01 -4.70 -15.37
N ASN A 249 -6.60 -4.35 -16.51
CA ASN A 249 -5.84 -3.90 -17.69
C ASN A 249 -5.16 -2.54 -17.46
N GLN A 250 -5.83 -1.61 -16.78
CA GLN A 250 -5.24 -0.29 -16.49
C GLN A 250 -4.23 -0.36 -15.35
N LEU A 251 -4.47 -1.19 -14.33
CA LEU A 251 -3.51 -1.41 -13.24
C LEU A 251 -2.26 -2.15 -13.73
N GLY A 252 -2.42 -3.13 -14.61
CA GLY A 252 -1.36 -4.04 -15.02
C GLY A 252 -1.08 -5.13 -13.97
N ASN A 253 0.09 -5.76 -14.06
CA ASN A 253 0.48 -6.84 -13.15
C ASN A 253 1.04 -6.29 -11.82
N PHE A 254 0.15 -5.88 -10.91
CA PHE A 254 0.54 -5.38 -9.58
C PHE A 254 1.37 -6.41 -8.81
N ASN A 255 0.98 -7.69 -8.81
CA ASN A 255 1.68 -8.74 -8.07
C ASN A 255 3.13 -8.91 -8.56
N GLY A 256 3.37 -8.77 -9.87
CA GLY A 256 4.73 -8.77 -10.46
C GLY A 256 5.52 -7.47 -10.24
N ALA A 257 4.92 -6.45 -9.64
CA ALA A 257 5.57 -5.22 -9.21
C ALA A 257 5.94 -5.21 -7.73
N VAL A 258 5.42 -6.16 -6.94
CA VAL A 258 5.81 -6.39 -5.55
C VAL A 258 7.06 -7.27 -5.53
N SER A 259 8.10 -6.79 -4.87
CA SER A 259 9.35 -7.52 -4.73
C SER A 259 9.83 -7.50 -3.27
N VAL A 260 10.44 -8.59 -2.84
CA VAL A 260 10.99 -8.75 -1.49
C VAL A 260 12.52 -8.75 -1.54
N LEU A 261 13.13 -8.16 -0.53
CA LEU A 261 14.57 -8.22 -0.30
C LEU A 261 14.84 -9.14 0.89
N CYS A 262 15.74 -10.10 0.68
CA CYS A 262 16.08 -11.14 1.63
C CYS A 262 17.60 -11.20 1.83
N GLN A 263 18.00 -11.52 3.05
CA GLN A 263 19.38 -11.68 3.47
C GLN A 263 19.71 -13.15 3.71
N GLN A 264 20.73 -13.65 3.04
CA GLN A 264 21.13 -15.06 3.08
C GLN A 264 22.19 -15.33 4.14
N THR A 265 23.12 -14.40 4.33
CA THR A 265 24.26 -14.57 5.23
C THR A 265 24.44 -13.39 6.16
N LEU A 266 24.90 -13.69 7.38
CA LEU A 266 25.09 -12.70 8.43
C LEU A 266 26.43 -12.92 9.14
N MET A 267 27.05 -11.82 9.52
CA MET A 267 28.23 -11.75 10.34
C MET A 267 27.98 -10.82 11.52
N TYR A 268 28.39 -11.23 12.71
CA TYR A 268 28.47 -10.33 13.85
C TYR A 268 29.79 -10.54 14.58
N CYS A 269 30.30 -9.46 15.15
CA CYS A 269 31.53 -9.43 15.93
C CYS A 269 31.23 -9.08 17.39
N GLY A 270 32.13 -9.45 18.29
CA GLY A 270 32.07 -9.08 19.70
C GLY A 270 33.32 -9.47 20.47
N ASN A 271 33.45 -9.00 21.71
CA ASN A 271 34.59 -9.31 22.56
C ASN A 271 34.40 -10.65 23.26
N GLN A 272 35.30 -11.60 23.00
CA GLN A 272 35.34 -12.90 23.66
C GLN A 272 36.40 -12.94 24.75
N HIS A 273 36.03 -13.43 25.94
CA HIS A 273 36.97 -13.65 27.04
C HIS A 273 37.85 -14.87 26.73
N LEU A 274 39.16 -14.69 26.76
CA LEU A 274 40.12 -15.74 26.41
C LEU A 274 40.51 -16.64 27.59
N GLY A 275 40.13 -16.25 28.82
CA GLY A 275 40.58 -16.93 30.03
C GLY A 275 42.07 -16.64 30.34
N GLY A 276 42.37 -16.27 31.58
CA GLY A 276 43.73 -16.03 32.06
C GLY A 276 43.93 -14.69 32.76
N THR A 277 44.98 -14.57 33.57
CA THR A 277 45.35 -13.36 34.33
C THR A 277 46.19 -12.36 33.52
N GLY A 278 46.11 -12.42 32.19
CA GLY A 278 46.90 -11.58 31.29
C GLY A 278 46.39 -10.14 31.19
N LEU A 279 47.26 -9.22 30.74
CA LEU A 279 46.99 -7.79 30.59
C LEU A 279 45.86 -7.44 29.59
N GLN A 280 45.44 -8.39 28.74
CA GLN A 280 44.29 -8.25 27.84
C GLN A 280 43.43 -9.52 27.88
N PRO A 281 42.43 -9.60 28.78
CA PRO A 281 41.61 -10.80 28.94
C PRO A 281 40.62 -11.07 27.80
N TYR A 282 40.59 -10.21 26.77
CA TYR A 282 39.59 -10.25 25.71
C TYR A 282 40.18 -10.04 24.32
N ARG A 283 39.55 -10.68 23.33
CA ARG A 283 39.85 -10.52 21.90
C ARG A 283 38.57 -10.28 21.11
N PRO A 284 38.53 -9.26 20.23
CA PRO A 284 37.48 -9.11 19.23
C PRO A 284 37.47 -10.32 18.29
N GLU A 285 36.31 -10.94 18.15
CA GLU A 285 36.11 -12.10 17.30
C GLU A 285 34.77 -11.98 16.56
N CYS A 286 34.77 -12.35 15.29
CA CYS A 286 33.57 -12.41 14.46
C CYS A 286 33.14 -13.86 14.23
N THR A 287 31.87 -14.06 13.91
CA THR A 287 31.38 -15.38 13.48
C THR A 287 32.15 -15.86 12.24
N SER A 288 32.85 -17.00 12.37
CA SER A 288 33.55 -17.67 11.28
C SER A 288 33.30 -19.18 11.39
N PRO A 289 32.63 -19.82 10.41
CA PRO A 289 32.08 -19.23 9.18
C PRO A 289 30.93 -18.24 9.44
N VAL A 290 30.57 -17.46 8.41
CA VAL A 290 29.38 -16.59 8.46
C VAL A 290 28.12 -17.41 8.73
N VAL A 291 27.17 -16.82 9.46
CA VAL A 291 25.90 -17.45 9.81
C VAL A 291 25.04 -17.51 8.56
N GLN A 292 24.59 -18.72 8.20
CA GLN A 292 23.59 -18.91 7.15
C GLN A 292 22.21 -18.68 7.76
N LEU A 293 21.46 -17.72 7.21
CA LEU A 293 20.12 -17.38 7.67
C LEU A 293 19.12 -18.36 7.07
N GLN A 294 18.22 -18.90 7.90
CA GLN A 294 17.17 -19.77 7.39
C GLN A 294 16.15 -18.95 6.60
N THR A 295 15.54 -19.58 5.61
CA THR A 295 14.51 -18.94 4.79
C THR A 295 13.28 -18.62 5.63
N SER A 296 12.98 -17.33 5.80
CA SER A 296 11.74 -16.88 6.42
C SER A 296 10.59 -16.89 5.42
N ALA A 297 9.36 -16.78 5.93
CA ALA A 297 8.18 -16.53 5.10
C ALA A 297 8.38 -15.27 4.23
N GLY A 298 7.80 -15.27 3.02
CA GLY A 298 7.99 -14.24 2.00
C GLY A 298 9.28 -14.42 1.17
N CYS A 299 10.36 -14.94 1.76
CA CYS A 299 11.67 -15.09 1.10
C CYS A 299 11.87 -16.42 0.35
N GLY A 300 10.91 -17.34 0.44
CA GLY A 300 10.89 -18.60 -0.34
C GLY A 300 9.62 -18.82 -1.16
N GLY A 301 8.78 -17.77 -1.29
CA GLY A 301 7.42 -17.86 -1.83
C GLY A 301 7.22 -17.19 -3.20
N ASP A 302 5.98 -16.84 -3.50
CA ASP A 302 5.52 -16.35 -4.81
C ASP A 302 5.89 -14.87 -5.10
N MET A 303 6.49 -14.16 -4.14
CA MET A 303 6.96 -12.78 -4.33
C MET A 303 8.18 -12.74 -5.25
N SER A 304 8.23 -11.75 -6.14
CA SER A 304 9.41 -11.58 -6.99
C SER A 304 10.64 -11.18 -6.16
N GLY A 305 11.82 -11.70 -6.49
CA GLY A 305 13.06 -11.42 -5.74
C GLY A 305 13.31 -12.31 -4.53
N ALA A 306 12.39 -13.22 -4.18
CA ALA A 306 12.60 -14.24 -3.17
C ALA A 306 13.78 -15.17 -3.55
N SER A 307 14.91 -15.02 -2.85
CA SER A 307 16.16 -15.76 -3.12
C SER A 307 16.58 -16.69 -1.98
N GLY A 308 15.68 -16.94 -1.02
CA GLY A 308 16.00 -17.60 0.25
C GLY A 308 16.57 -16.63 1.29
N GLY A 309 16.66 -17.10 2.54
CA GLY A 309 17.16 -16.29 3.66
C GLY A 309 16.09 -15.50 4.42
N LEU A 310 16.52 -14.54 5.23
CA LEU A 310 15.70 -13.76 6.13
C LEU A 310 15.17 -12.49 5.45
N PHE A 311 13.88 -12.24 5.61
CA PHE A 311 13.20 -11.02 5.19
C PHE A 311 13.91 -9.76 5.68
N GLN A 312 14.00 -8.73 4.85
CA GLN A 312 14.48 -7.39 5.24
C GLN A 312 13.43 -6.31 4.94
N LEU A 313 12.93 -6.26 3.71
CA LEU A 313 11.91 -5.29 3.30
C LEU A 313 11.14 -5.77 2.07
N VAL A 314 10.00 -5.13 1.81
CA VAL A 314 9.27 -5.23 0.53
C VAL A 314 9.28 -3.89 -0.16
N TYR A 315 9.47 -3.88 -1.47
CA TYR A 315 9.28 -2.70 -2.28
C TYR A 315 8.29 -2.96 -3.40
N VAL A 316 7.59 -1.91 -3.80
CA VAL A 316 6.71 -1.92 -4.95
C VAL A 316 7.31 -0.99 -5.98
N LYS A 317 7.46 -1.47 -7.22
CA LYS A 317 8.03 -0.68 -8.32
C LYS A 317 7.32 0.66 -8.43
N GLN A 318 8.08 1.75 -8.40
CA GLN A 318 7.56 3.12 -8.43
C GLN A 318 6.58 3.35 -9.60
N GLN A 319 6.85 2.78 -10.78
CA GLN A 319 5.96 2.86 -11.93
C GLN A 319 4.55 2.35 -11.65
N MET A 320 4.40 1.31 -10.82
CA MET A 320 3.09 0.75 -10.47
C MET A 320 2.27 1.74 -9.63
N ILE A 321 2.91 2.41 -8.68
CA ILE A 321 2.26 3.42 -7.84
C ILE A 321 1.99 4.69 -8.64
N GLN A 322 2.89 5.07 -9.55
CA GLN A 322 2.65 6.15 -10.51
C GLN A 322 1.42 5.85 -11.38
N ASN A 323 1.26 4.63 -11.90
CA ASN A 323 0.08 4.24 -12.68
C ASN A 323 -1.23 4.40 -11.87
N LEU A 324 -1.19 4.18 -10.56
CA LEU A 324 -2.36 4.38 -9.69
C LEU A 324 -2.74 5.87 -9.48
N ASN A 325 -1.87 6.80 -9.88
CA ASN A 325 -2.04 8.24 -9.69
C ASN A 325 -2.01 9.03 -11.01
N THR A 326 -1.49 8.47 -12.10
CA THR A 326 -1.49 9.13 -13.41
C THR A 326 -2.87 9.01 -14.07
N PRO A 327 -3.34 10.05 -14.78
CA PRO A 327 -4.61 9.97 -15.50
C PRO A 327 -4.60 8.88 -16.57
N HIS A 328 -5.58 7.98 -16.54
CA HIS A 328 -5.80 6.97 -17.58
C HIS A 328 -7.01 7.33 -18.46
N GLY A 329 -6.98 6.91 -19.72
CA GLY A 329 -8.16 6.97 -20.61
C GLY A 329 -8.62 8.36 -21.03
N GLY A 330 -7.73 9.36 -21.04
CA GLY A 330 -8.02 10.72 -21.54
C GLY A 330 -8.82 11.61 -20.57
N GLY A 331 -9.01 11.18 -19.33
CA GLY A 331 -9.62 11.99 -18.27
C GLY A 331 -8.67 13.07 -17.73
N ASN A 332 -9.23 14.13 -17.16
CA ASN A 332 -8.47 15.18 -16.48
C ASN A 332 -8.14 14.82 -15.01
N TYR A 333 -8.71 13.72 -14.50
CA TYR A 333 -8.52 13.28 -13.12
C TYR A 333 -7.37 12.26 -13.02
N PRO A 334 -6.56 12.32 -11.94
CA PRO A 334 -5.55 11.30 -11.67
C PRO A 334 -6.21 9.94 -11.42
N GLY A 335 -5.55 8.85 -11.82
CA GLY A 335 -5.94 7.47 -11.52
C GLY A 335 -6.52 6.66 -12.68
N LEU A 336 -7.09 5.51 -12.32
CA LEU A 336 -7.70 4.53 -13.21
C LEU A 336 -9.11 5.00 -13.61
N SER A 337 -9.35 5.14 -14.91
CA SER A 337 -10.62 5.57 -15.48
C SER A 337 -11.45 4.35 -15.84
N LEU A 338 -12.41 4.01 -14.98
CA LEU A 338 -13.22 2.82 -15.14
C LEU A 338 -14.50 3.16 -15.89
N MET A 339 -14.87 2.32 -16.84
CA MET A 339 -16.10 2.47 -17.63
C MET A 339 -16.80 1.12 -17.74
N MET A 340 -18.12 1.15 -17.69
CA MET A 340 -18.95 -0.03 -17.85
C MET A 340 -20.29 0.35 -18.46
N ASN A 341 -20.81 -0.51 -19.33
CA ASN A 341 -22.16 -0.38 -19.85
C ASN A 341 -23.12 -1.03 -18.85
N TRP A 342 -24.18 -0.32 -18.45
CA TRP A 342 -25.17 -0.90 -17.54
C TRP A 342 -26.37 -1.45 -18.30
N THR A 343 -26.94 -2.53 -17.77
CA THR A 343 -28.09 -3.21 -18.38
C THR A 343 -29.36 -2.40 -18.17
N TYR A 344 -29.92 -1.88 -19.26
CA TYR A 344 -31.16 -1.09 -19.24
C TYR A 344 -32.35 -1.94 -19.75
N PRO A 345 -33.58 -1.64 -19.31
CA PRO A 345 -34.77 -2.31 -19.84
C PRO A 345 -34.93 -2.02 -21.34
N ALA A 346 -35.25 -3.05 -22.14
CA ALA A 346 -35.34 -2.90 -23.59
C ALA A 346 -36.37 -1.85 -24.04
N ASN A 347 -37.55 -1.85 -23.40
CA ASN A 347 -38.65 -0.92 -23.67
C ASN A 347 -39.19 -0.31 -22.36
N ASN A 348 -39.71 0.93 -22.44
CA ASN A 348 -40.51 1.53 -21.36
C ASN A 348 -42.01 1.28 -21.58
N TYR A 349 -42.85 1.83 -20.69
CA TYR A 349 -44.32 1.80 -20.82
C TYR A 349 -44.84 2.36 -22.15
N PHE A 350 -44.13 3.32 -22.76
CA PHE A 350 -44.46 3.90 -24.06
C PHE A 350 -43.89 3.13 -25.26
N ASN A 351 -43.34 1.93 -25.02
CA ASN A 351 -42.69 1.09 -26.01
C ASN A 351 -41.54 1.79 -26.74
N VAL A 352 -40.89 2.77 -26.09
CA VAL A 352 -39.66 3.39 -26.59
C VAL A 352 -38.54 2.38 -26.47
N ASN A 353 -37.98 2.00 -27.61
CA ASN A 353 -36.83 1.10 -27.70
C ASN A 353 -35.56 1.86 -27.31
N TRP A 354 -35.08 1.63 -26.10
CA TRP A 354 -33.89 2.31 -25.57
C TRP A 354 -32.61 1.91 -26.30
N GLY A 355 -32.55 0.72 -26.90
CA GLY A 355 -31.39 0.28 -27.69
C GLY A 355 -31.21 1.08 -28.97
N GLN A 356 -32.31 1.53 -29.58
CA GLN A 356 -32.23 2.48 -30.69
C GLN A 356 -31.80 3.88 -30.24
N GLN A 357 -32.16 4.30 -29.02
CA GLN A 357 -31.87 5.64 -28.51
C GLN A 357 -30.43 5.78 -27.99
N PHE A 358 -29.90 4.75 -27.31
CA PHE A 358 -28.53 4.77 -26.79
C PHE A 358 -27.49 4.25 -27.79
N GLY A 359 -27.93 3.70 -28.92
CA GLY A 359 -27.05 3.10 -29.92
C GLY A 359 -26.37 1.81 -29.44
N SER A 360 -25.39 1.32 -30.22
CA SER A 360 -24.71 0.05 -29.96
C SER A 360 -23.83 0.03 -28.71
N ALA A 361 -23.40 1.20 -28.22
CA ALA A 361 -22.59 1.31 -27.02
C ALA A 361 -23.42 1.25 -25.72
N GLY A 362 -24.71 1.57 -25.79
CA GLY A 362 -25.57 1.65 -24.61
C GLY A 362 -25.20 2.81 -23.68
N PRO A 363 -25.97 3.00 -22.59
CA PRO A 363 -25.66 3.98 -21.58
C PRO A 363 -24.47 3.52 -20.74
N GLN A 364 -23.49 4.41 -20.58
CA GLN A 364 -22.25 4.14 -19.86
C GLN A 364 -22.26 4.75 -18.47
N LEU A 365 -21.60 4.05 -17.55
CA LEU A 365 -21.21 4.52 -16.23
C LEU A 365 -19.72 4.78 -16.25
N HIS A 366 -19.28 5.77 -15.48
CA HIS A 366 -17.90 6.19 -15.42
C HIS A 366 -17.55 6.56 -13.98
N THR A 367 -16.35 6.17 -13.55
CA THR A 367 -15.77 6.57 -12.27
C THR A 367 -14.26 6.58 -12.45
N THR A 368 -13.59 7.58 -11.88
CA THR A 368 -12.13 7.58 -11.83
C THR A 368 -11.68 7.34 -10.41
N ILE A 369 -10.80 6.37 -10.21
CA ILE A 369 -10.28 6.03 -8.89
C ILE A 369 -8.77 6.14 -8.87
N SER A 370 -8.25 6.81 -7.86
CA SER A 370 -6.82 6.99 -7.68
C SER A 370 -6.38 6.63 -6.28
N LEU A 371 -5.09 6.36 -6.18
CA LEU A 371 -4.39 6.28 -4.91
C LEU A 371 -3.61 7.58 -4.73
N SER A 372 -4.04 8.44 -3.82
CA SER A 372 -3.24 9.60 -3.43
C SER A 372 -2.18 9.15 -2.42
N GLY A 373 -0.91 9.19 -2.82
CA GLY A 373 0.27 9.38 -1.96
C GLY A 373 0.92 10.73 -2.32
N ASP A 374 1.97 11.18 -1.61
CA ASP A 374 2.68 12.41 -1.99
C ASP A 374 3.20 12.30 -3.44
N PRO A 375 2.59 13.00 -4.42
CA PRO A 375 2.93 12.83 -5.82
C PRO A 375 4.22 13.57 -6.20
N LYS A 376 4.74 14.45 -5.33
CA LYS A 376 5.71 15.46 -5.77
C LYS A 376 7.15 14.96 -5.82
N ASN A 377 7.54 13.98 -4.99
CA ASN A 377 8.97 13.66 -4.84
C ASN A 377 9.37 12.20 -5.12
N SER A 378 8.56 11.17 -4.78
CA SER A 378 8.70 9.78 -5.26
C SER A 378 7.63 8.86 -4.65
N PRO A 379 6.55 8.48 -5.37
CA PRO A 379 5.55 7.57 -4.81
C PRO A 379 6.12 6.15 -4.71
N ALA A 380 6.61 5.78 -3.53
CA ALA A 380 7.23 4.49 -3.27
C ALA A 380 6.81 3.96 -1.89
N VAL A 381 6.74 2.64 -1.76
CA VAL A 381 6.60 1.98 -0.43
C VAL A 381 7.90 2.07 0.36
N TRP A 382 9.01 2.24 -0.35
CA TRP A 382 10.37 2.32 0.15
C TRP A 382 11.22 3.16 -0.82
N PRO A 383 12.12 4.06 -0.38
CA PRO A 383 12.59 4.32 0.99
C PRO A 383 11.77 5.32 1.81
N ASP A 384 10.60 5.76 1.34
CA ASP A 384 9.72 6.63 2.12
C ASP A 384 8.50 5.84 2.62
N PRO A 385 8.63 5.04 3.70
CA PRO A 385 7.59 4.15 4.21
C PRO A 385 6.48 4.90 4.97
N THR A 386 6.14 6.13 4.57
CA THR A 386 5.05 6.84 5.22
C THR A 386 3.70 6.28 4.76
N PRO A 387 2.81 5.81 5.66
CA PRO A 387 1.47 5.34 5.30
C PRO A 387 0.58 6.52 4.91
N LEU A 388 0.72 6.98 3.66
CA LEU A 388 -0.01 8.11 3.07
C LEU A 388 -0.95 7.68 1.95
N PHE A 389 -1.00 6.39 1.63
CA PHE A 389 -1.84 5.92 0.54
C PHE A 389 -3.30 6.03 0.97
N GLN A 390 -4.03 6.92 0.30
CA GLN A 390 -5.46 7.15 0.50
C GLN A 390 -6.17 6.99 -0.83
N VAL A 391 -7.31 6.31 -0.80
CA VAL A 391 -8.16 6.17 -1.98
C VAL A 391 -8.91 7.46 -2.23
N ARG A 392 -8.86 7.96 -3.46
CA ARG A 392 -9.67 9.09 -3.93
C ARG A 392 -10.52 8.65 -5.10
N GLN A 393 -11.73 9.18 -5.14
CA GLN A 393 -12.69 8.91 -6.20
C GLN A 393 -13.16 10.22 -6.82
N PHE A 394 -13.25 10.22 -8.14
CA PHE A 394 -13.70 11.35 -8.94
C PHE A 394 -14.85 10.91 -9.85
N PRO A 395 -15.84 11.80 -10.03
CA PRO A 395 -17.00 11.52 -10.87
C PRO A 395 -16.70 11.53 -12.37
#